data_AF-A0A9W4ILT0-F1
#
_entry.id   AF-A0A9W4ILT0-F1
#
_cell.length_a   1.000
_cell.length_b   1.000
_cell.length_c   1.000
_cell.angle_alpha   90.00
_cell.angle_beta   90.00
_cell.angle_gamma   90.00
#
_symmetry.space_group_name_H-M   'P 1'
#
loop_
_entity.id
_entity.type
_entity.pdbx_description
1 polymer ?
#
loop_
_entity_poly.entity_id
_entity_poly.type
_entity_poly.pdbx_seq_one_letter_code
_entity_poly.pdbx_strand_id
1 'polypeptide(L)'
;MADYTVNGPLQEYPEWDLYHISECLEDHGVRHCIAGDAIIATLGYPLVICDFYLAVADEQLEDALTVVLQQGFQETRGHDVYVDKDATITPSGWPGHTLKMTSASPWAPAVVLVPSSFWHIELSELSLSTNTFLHPGTRCRFPKRSFYLDGKCYSVDAS
;
A
#
# COMPACT_ATOMS: atom_id res chain seq x y z
N MET A 1 -11.60 -9.01 -18.00
CA MET A 1 -12.38 -7.94 -17.34
C MET A 1 -11.41 -7.23 -16.42
N ALA A 2 -11.10 -5.96 -16.69
CA ALA A 2 -10.17 -5.22 -15.83
C ALA A 2 -10.93 -4.83 -14.56
N ASP A 3 -10.51 -5.36 -13.41
CA ASP A 3 -11.14 -5.07 -12.10
C ASP A 3 -11.05 -3.57 -11.74
N TYR A 4 -10.12 -2.85 -12.39
CA TYR A 4 -9.92 -1.42 -12.30
C TYR A 4 -9.82 -0.87 -13.72
N THR A 5 -10.60 0.17 -14.03
CA THR A 5 -10.46 0.92 -15.29
C THR A 5 -9.57 2.12 -14.99
N VAL A 6 -8.28 2.00 -15.30
CA VAL A 6 -7.33 3.10 -15.07
C VAL A 6 -7.51 4.13 -16.18
N ASN A 7 -7.59 5.40 -15.80
CA ASN A 7 -7.76 6.53 -16.72
C ASN A 7 -6.42 6.92 -17.37
N GLY A 8 -5.77 5.97 -18.05
CA GLY A 8 -4.48 6.17 -18.73
C GLY A 8 -3.30 5.44 -18.06
N PRO A 9 -2.08 5.60 -18.59
CA PRO A 9 -0.88 5.00 -18.01
C PRO A 9 -0.54 5.61 -16.64
N LEU A 10 -0.19 4.78 -15.65
CA LEU A 10 0.19 5.26 -14.31
C LEU A 10 1.41 6.19 -14.34
N GLN A 11 2.29 6.02 -15.33
CA GLN A 11 3.48 6.86 -15.52
C GLN A 11 3.16 8.32 -15.85
N GLU A 12 1.93 8.63 -16.27
CA GLU A 12 1.51 10.01 -16.59
C GLU A 12 0.96 10.75 -15.36
N TYR A 13 0.79 10.07 -14.22
CA TYR A 13 0.30 10.68 -12.99
C TYR A 13 1.42 11.47 -12.30
N PRO A 14 1.14 12.67 -11.74
CA PRO A 14 2.11 13.44 -10.96
C PRO A 14 2.73 12.66 -9.79
N GLU A 15 2.00 11.68 -9.27
CA GLU A 15 2.39 10.82 -8.15
C GLU A 15 3.17 9.57 -8.59
N TRP A 16 3.65 9.51 -9.83
CA TRP A 16 4.35 8.34 -10.38
C TRP A 16 5.46 7.81 -9.47
N ASP A 17 6.26 8.70 -8.85
CA ASP A 17 7.34 8.30 -7.93
C ASP A 17 6.84 7.42 -6.77
N LEU A 18 5.59 7.59 -6.34
CA LEU A 18 4.96 6.73 -5.31
C LEU A 18 4.58 5.37 -5.90
N TYR A 19 3.98 5.34 -7.09
CA TYR A 19 3.64 4.10 -7.79
C TYR A 19 4.86 3.27 -8.18
N HIS A 20 5.97 3.93 -8.52
CA HIS A 20 7.22 3.28 -8.87
C HIS A 20 7.79 2.44 -7.73
N ILE A 21 7.53 2.81 -6.47
CA ILE A 21 7.92 1.98 -5.31
C ILE A 21 7.28 0.60 -5.35
N SER A 22 6.03 0.49 -5.82
CA SER A 22 5.40 -0.82 -6.02
C SER A 22 6.16 -1.65 -7.06
N GLU A 23 6.68 -1.05 -8.13
CA GLU A 23 7.51 -1.76 -9.11
C GLU A 23 8.83 -2.22 -8.49
N CYS A 24 9.49 -1.36 -7.71
CA CYS A 24 10.73 -1.72 -7.03
C CYS A 24 10.53 -2.91 -6.10
N LEU A 25 9.43 -2.94 -5.34
CA LEU A 25 9.09 -4.08 -4.48
C LEU A 25 8.85 -5.36 -5.28
N GLU A 26 8.14 -5.25 -6.41
CA GLU A 26 7.91 -6.38 -7.32
C GLU A 26 9.23 -6.94 -7.89
N ASP A 27 10.17 -6.07 -8.24
CA ASP A 27 11.49 -6.47 -8.76
C ASP A 27 12.36 -7.19 -7.73
N HIS A 28 12.13 -6.92 -6.44
CA HIS A 28 12.79 -7.60 -5.33
C HIS A 28 12.01 -8.83 -4.82
N GLY A 29 10.91 -9.20 -5.47
CA GLY A 29 10.10 -10.35 -5.07
C GLY A 29 9.35 -10.15 -3.74
N VAL A 30 9.14 -8.90 -3.33
CA VAL A 30 8.35 -8.57 -2.15
C VAL A 30 6.87 -8.70 -2.48
N ARG A 31 6.16 -9.57 -1.76
CA ARG A 31 4.72 -9.77 -1.96
C ARG A 31 3.97 -8.61 -1.30
N HIS A 32 3.33 -7.80 -2.13
CA HIS A 32 2.65 -6.59 -1.70
C HIS A 32 1.44 -6.27 -2.58
N CYS A 33 0.66 -5.27 -2.23
CA CYS A 33 -0.20 -4.56 -3.17
C CYS A 33 -0.48 -3.14 -2.70
N ILE A 34 -0.80 -2.24 -3.63
CA ILE A 34 -1.25 -0.88 -3.35
C ILE A 34 -2.59 -0.92 -2.63
N ALA A 35 -2.77 -0.08 -1.60
CA ALA A 35 -3.97 0.02 -0.77
C ALA A 35 -4.40 1.49 -0.56
N GLY A 36 -5.56 1.70 0.08
CA GLY A 36 -6.03 3.03 0.49
C GLY A 36 -6.40 3.95 -0.66
N ASP A 37 -6.10 5.24 -0.50
CA ASP A 37 -6.50 6.34 -1.40
C ASP A 37 -6.08 6.11 -2.85
N ALA A 38 -4.90 5.52 -3.06
CA ALA A 38 -4.35 5.25 -4.39
C ALA A 38 -5.26 4.32 -5.21
N ILE A 39 -5.99 3.39 -4.57
CA ILE A 39 -6.97 2.54 -5.26
C ILE A 39 -8.14 3.37 -5.78
N ILE A 40 -8.65 4.29 -4.96
CA ILE A 40 -9.80 5.13 -5.28
C ILE A 40 -9.44 6.10 -6.41
N ALA A 41 -8.25 6.70 -6.35
CA ALA A 41 -7.72 7.53 -7.42
C ALA A 41 -7.57 6.74 -8.73
N THR A 42 -7.06 5.51 -8.67
CA THR A 42 -6.89 4.62 -9.82
C THR A 42 -8.23 4.17 -10.43
N LEU A 43 -9.32 4.16 -9.63
CA LEU A 43 -10.70 3.94 -10.09
C LEU A 43 -11.31 5.16 -10.81
N GLY A 44 -10.55 6.25 -10.97
CA GLY A 44 -10.98 7.45 -11.67
C GLY A 44 -11.81 8.42 -10.82
N TYR A 45 -11.87 8.21 -9.49
CA TYR A 45 -12.49 9.16 -8.58
C TYR A 45 -11.50 10.29 -8.23
N PRO A 46 -11.97 11.54 -8.11
CA PRO A 46 -11.11 12.69 -7.80
C PRO A 46 -10.77 12.71 -6.30
N LEU A 47 -9.87 11.81 -5.89
CA LEU A 47 -9.35 11.74 -4.54
C LEU A 47 -7.88 12.16 -4.53
N VAL A 48 -7.51 13.02 -3.57
CA VAL A 48 -6.11 13.35 -3.30
C VAL A 48 -5.51 12.20 -2.50
N ILE A 49 -4.37 11.68 -2.94
CA ILE A 49 -3.61 10.67 -2.18
C ILE A 49 -3.02 11.38 -0.96
N CYS A 50 -3.54 11.11 0.24
CA CYS A 50 -2.97 11.67 1.47
C CYS A 50 -1.67 10.95 1.84
N ASP A 51 -1.71 9.63 1.81
CA ASP A 51 -0.58 8.73 1.99
C ASP A 51 -0.71 7.56 1.01
N PHE A 52 0.43 7.03 0.56
CA PHE A 52 0.53 5.92 -0.36
C PHE A 52 0.75 4.62 0.40
N TYR A 53 -0.33 3.88 0.63
CA TYR A 53 -0.30 2.64 1.40
C TYR A 53 0.10 1.45 0.55
N LEU A 54 1.02 0.65 1.07
CA LEU A 54 1.41 -0.64 0.54
C LEU A 54 1.14 -1.69 1.61
N ALA A 55 0.19 -2.58 1.33
CA ALA A 55 -0.01 -3.78 2.12
C ALA A 55 1.09 -4.78 1.72
N VAL A 56 1.90 -5.22 2.67
CA VAL A 56 3.07 -6.08 2.46
C VAL A 56 2.87 -7.38 3.25
N ALA A 57 3.22 -8.52 2.67
CA ALA A 57 3.21 -9.79 3.40
C ALA A 57 3.98 -9.62 4.73
N ASP A 58 3.35 -10.00 5.83
CA ASP A 58 3.77 -9.66 7.19
C ASP A 58 5.23 -10.03 7.46
N GLU A 59 5.67 -11.19 6.95
CA GLU A 59 7.03 -11.72 7.09
C GLU A 59 8.08 -11.00 6.21
N GLN A 60 7.67 -10.16 5.27
CA GLN A 60 8.55 -9.40 4.35
C GLN A 60 8.55 -7.89 4.63
N LEU A 61 7.97 -7.43 5.74
CA LEU A 61 7.85 -6.00 6.04
C LEU A 61 9.21 -5.28 6.11
N GLU A 62 10.19 -5.89 6.76
CA GLU A 62 11.55 -5.35 6.91
C GLU A 62 12.36 -5.40 5.59
N ASP A 63 12.11 -6.42 4.76
CA ASP A 63 12.69 -6.51 3.42
C ASP A 63 12.14 -5.38 2.55
N ALA A 64 10.82 -5.13 2.62
CA ALA A 64 10.18 -4.02 1.92
C ALA A 64 10.74 -2.68 2.38
N LEU A 65 10.90 -2.48 3.68
CA LEU A 65 11.53 -1.27 4.24
C LEU A 65 12.91 -1.04 3.62
N THR A 66 13.74 -2.08 3.59
CA THR A 66 15.09 -2.01 3.02
C THR A 66 15.07 -1.57 1.56
N VAL A 67 14.15 -2.12 0.75
CA VAL A 67 13.99 -1.74 -0.66
C VAL A 67 13.60 -0.27 -0.80
N VAL A 68 12.65 0.22 0.00
CA VAL A 68 12.18 1.62 -0.08
C VAL A 68 13.28 2.60 0.35
N LEU A 69 14.05 2.28 1.39
CA LEU A 69 15.19 3.08 1.82
C LEU A 69 16.26 3.20 0.72
N GLN A 70 16.49 2.13 -0.05
CA GLN A 70 17.42 2.15 -1.20
C GLN A 70 16.95 3.07 -2.34
N GLN A 71 15.66 3.39 -2.41
CA GLN A 71 15.11 4.37 -3.36
C GLN A 71 15.27 5.83 -2.88
N GLY A 72 16.00 6.08 -1.79
CA GLY A 72 16.28 7.43 -1.28
C GLY A 72 15.20 7.97 -0.34
N PHE A 73 14.31 7.11 0.14
CA PHE A 73 13.37 7.46 1.20
C PHE A 73 14.03 7.36 2.57
N GLN A 74 13.48 8.09 3.53
CA GLN A 74 13.86 8.02 4.93
C GLN A 74 12.64 7.72 5.78
N GLU A 75 12.84 6.90 6.80
CA GLU A 75 11.83 6.67 7.80
C GLU A 75 11.56 7.96 8.58
N THR A 76 10.28 8.25 8.76
CA THR A 76 9.79 9.41 9.48
C THR A 76 8.84 8.95 10.56
N ARG A 77 8.71 9.73 11.64
CA ARG A 77 7.58 9.50 12.55
C ARG A 77 6.32 9.76 11.74
N GLY A 78 5.48 8.74 11.62
CA GLY A 78 4.18 8.86 10.96
C GLY A 78 3.38 10.02 11.56
N HIS A 79 2.43 10.52 10.78
CA HIS A 79 1.48 11.52 11.28
C HIS A 79 0.80 10.99 12.56
N ASP A 80 0.34 11.89 13.44
CA ASP A 80 -0.51 11.52 14.57
C ASP A 80 -1.81 10.93 14.00
N VAL A 81 -1.80 9.64 13.71
CA VAL A 81 -2.99 8.93 13.23
C VAL A 81 -3.96 8.91 14.40
N TYR A 82 -5.22 9.24 14.16
CA TYR A 82 -6.30 8.97 15.12
C TYR A 82 -6.50 7.46 15.20
N VAL A 83 -5.62 6.79 15.94
CA VAL A 83 -5.76 5.38 16.22
C VAL A 83 -6.76 5.20 17.35
N ASP A 84 -7.55 4.14 17.29
CA ASP A 84 -8.36 3.74 18.44
C ASP A 84 -7.47 3.67 19.68
N LYS A 85 -8.00 4.12 20.83
CA LYS A 85 -7.31 4.11 22.12
C LYS A 85 -6.79 2.72 22.51
N ASP A 86 -7.41 1.67 21.99
CA ASP A 86 -7.09 0.27 22.29
C ASP A 86 -6.15 -0.34 21.22
N ALA A 87 -5.73 0.45 20.22
CA ALA A 87 -4.74 0.00 19.27
C ALA A 87 -3.38 -0.13 19.96
N THR A 88 -2.74 -1.27 19.73
CA THR A 88 -1.31 -1.38 20.05
C THR A 88 -0.60 -0.36 19.18
N ILE A 89 0.38 0.38 19.69
CA ILE A 89 1.18 1.31 18.88
C ILE A 89 2.63 0.84 19.04
N THR A 90 3.25 0.45 17.93
CA THR A 90 4.66 0.09 17.91
C THR A 90 5.51 1.36 18.02
N PRO A 91 6.69 1.31 18.67
CA PRO A 91 7.59 2.47 18.75
C PRO A 91 8.01 3.04 17.38
N SER A 92 7.97 2.22 16.33
CA SER A 92 8.25 2.55 14.93
C SER A 92 7.07 3.21 14.18
N GLY A 93 5.90 3.32 14.81
CA GLY A 93 4.68 3.84 14.18
C GLY A 93 3.79 2.68 13.72
N TRP A 94 2.50 2.81 14.00
CA TRP A 94 1.53 1.74 13.79
C TRP A 94 0.96 1.75 12.37
N PRO A 95 0.67 0.58 11.75
CA PRO A 95 1.13 -0.77 12.08
C PRO A 95 2.43 -1.14 11.35
N GLY A 96 3.16 -0.17 10.79
CA GLY A 96 4.39 -0.42 10.02
C GLY A 96 5.20 0.86 9.78
N HIS A 97 5.84 0.98 8.62
CA HIS A 97 6.84 2.03 8.41
C HIS A 97 6.28 3.18 7.59
N THR A 98 6.54 4.42 8.04
CA THR A 98 6.18 5.63 7.28
C THR A 98 7.43 6.29 6.71
N LEU A 99 7.47 6.46 5.41
CA LEU A 99 8.66 6.88 4.68
C LEU A 99 8.37 8.10 3.79
N LYS A 100 9.29 9.07 3.76
CA LYS A 100 9.24 10.21 2.83
C LYS A 100 10.57 10.35 2.11
N MET A 101 10.54 10.82 0.86
CA MET A 101 11.78 11.25 0.19
C MET A 101 12.39 12.43 0.94
N THR A 102 13.72 12.43 1.09
CA THR A 102 14.45 13.47 1.85
C THR A 102 14.20 14.89 1.34
N SER A 103 13.97 15.06 0.03
CA SER A 103 13.69 16.36 -0.59
C SER A 103 12.20 16.70 -0.68
N ALA A 104 11.32 15.87 -0.15
CA ALA A 104 9.88 16.07 -0.26
C ALA A 104 9.39 17.22 0.63
N SER A 105 8.33 17.89 0.17
CA SER A 105 7.57 18.82 0.99
C SER A 105 7.06 18.12 2.25
N PRO A 106 6.96 18.79 3.42
CA PRO A 106 6.31 18.23 4.60
C PRO A 106 4.87 17.75 4.35
N TRP A 107 4.21 18.35 3.36
CA TRP A 107 2.84 18.04 2.92
C TRP A 107 2.78 17.01 1.80
N ALA A 108 3.92 16.52 1.31
CA ALA A 108 3.92 15.45 0.33
C ALA A 108 3.43 14.14 0.99
N PRO A 109 2.74 13.28 0.23
CA PRO A 109 2.30 11.98 0.71
C PRO A 109 3.48 11.14 1.19
N ALA A 110 3.32 10.40 2.28
CA ALA A 110 4.29 9.39 2.68
C ALA A 110 4.01 8.06 1.97
N VAL A 111 5.04 7.23 1.83
CA VAL A 111 4.89 5.80 1.56
C VAL A 111 4.70 5.11 2.91
N VAL A 112 3.59 4.40 3.08
CA VAL A 112 3.27 3.70 4.32
C VAL A 112 3.26 2.21 4.05
N LEU A 113 4.29 1.51 4.56
CA LEU A 113 4.38 0.06 4.52
C LEU A 113 3.60 -0.51 5.70
N VAL A 114 2.63 -1.37 5.41
CA VAL A 114 1.74 -1.93 6.44
C VAL A 114 1.66 -3.45 6.26
N PRO A 115 1.70 -4.24 7.35
CA PRO A 115 1.38 -5.66 7.30
C PRO A 115 0.05 -5.92 6.57
N SER A 116 0.04 -6.90 5.69
CA SER A 116 -1.11 -7.29 4.90
C SER A 116 -2.28 -7.77 5.76
N SER A 117 -1.99 -8.39 6.91
CA SER A 117 -2.99 -8.80 7.90
C SER A 117 -3.79 -7.63 8.46
N PHE A 118 -3.20 -6.43 8.57
CA PHE A 118 -3.90 -5.23 9.02
C PHE A 118 -5.00 -4.80 8.06
N TRP A 119 -4.79 -4.98 6.76
CA TRP A 119 -5.78 -4.71 5.72
C TRP A 119 -6.68 -5.92 5.43
N HIS A 120 -6.51 -7.03 6.17
CA HIS A 120 -7.16 -8.32 5.90
C HIS A 120 -6.95 -8.82 4.47
N ILE A 121 -5.80 -8.49 3.87
CA ILE A 121 -5.42 -8.92 2.53
C ILE A 121 -4.49 -10.12 2.66
N GLU A 122 -4.85 -11.24 2.05
CA GLU A 122 -3.97 -12.41 2.05
C GLU A 122 -2.98 -12.38 0.88
N LEU A 123 -1.69 -12.30 1.20
CA LEU A 123 -0.57 -12.22 0.25
C LEU A 123 0.38 -13.43 0.30
N SER A 124 -0.08 -14.59 0.76
CA SER A 124 0.68 -15.84 0.66
C SER A 124 1.03 -16.18 -0.80
N GLU A 125 2.06 -16.98 -1.07
CA GLU A 125 2.47 -17.31 -2.45
C GLU A 125 1.31 -17.84 -3.31
N LEU A 126 0.47 -18.68 -2.70
CA LEU A 126 -0.70 -19.28 -3.34
C LEU A 126 -1.81 -18.25 -3.61
N SER A 127 -1.96 -17.29 -2.70
CA SER A 127 -3.04 -16.30 -2.73
C SER A 127 -2.67 -15.04 -3.54
N LEU A 128 -1.39 -14.74 -3.75
CA LEU A 128 -0.93 -13.50 -4.37
C LEU A 128 -1.54 -13.27 -5.76
N SER A 129 -1.37 -14.20 -6.69
CA SER A 129 -1.89 -14.07 -8.06
C SER A 129 -3.42 -14.21 -8.14
N THR A 130 -4.01 -14.87 -7.15
CA THR A 130 -5.46 -15.02 -7.02
C THR A 130 -6.11 -13.73 -6.55
N ASN A 131 -5.50 -13.05 -5.59
CA ASN A 131 -6.06 -11.89 -4.90
C ASN A 131 -5.59 -10.55 -5.48
N THR A 132 -4.50 -10.54 -6.24
CA THR A 132 -3.89 -9.33 -6.83
C THR A 132 -3.68 -9.50 -8.33
N PHE A 133 -3.36 -8.40 -9.01
CA PHE A 133 -2.95 -8.38 -10.41
C PHE A 133 -1.90 -7.29 -10.64
N LEU A 134 -1.11 -7.43 -11.70
CA LEU A 134 -0.19 -6.39 -12.16
C LEU A 134 -0.92 -5.47 -13.12
N HIS A 135 -0.74 -4.16 -12.94
CA HIS A 135 -1.35 -3.15 -13.79
C HIS A 135 -0.86 -3.27 -15.25
N PRO A 136 -1.73 -3.11 -16.27
CA PRO A 136 -1.30 -3.16 -17.66
C PRO A 136 -0.32 -2.02 -18.00
N GLY A 137 0.94 -2.34 -18.27
CA GLY A 137 1.97 -1.37 -18.68
C GLY A 137 2.90 -0.90 -17.56
N THR A 138 2.70 -1.38 -16.33
CA THR A 138 3.67 -1.25 -15.22
C THR A 138 3.79 -2.59 -14.49
N ARG A 139 4.72 -2.67 -13.54
CA ARG A 139 4.81 -3.78 -12.58
C ARG A 139 4.16 -3.43 -11.24
N CYS A 140 3.34 -2.38 -11.19
CA CYS A 140 2.60 -2.00 -9.99
C CYS A 140 1.53 -3.06 -9.69
N ARG A 141 1.47 -3.52 -8.44
CA ARG A 141 0.56 -4.59 -8.01
C ARG A 141 -0.64 -4.03 -7.27
N PHE A 142 -1.83 -4.36 -7.74
CA PHE A 142 -3.11 -3.95 -7.16
C PHE A 142 -3.89 -5.15 -6.65
N PRO A 143 -4.64 -5.04 -5.55
CA PRO A 143 -5.59 -6.06 -5.15
C PRO A 143 -6.72 -6.11 -6.19
N LYS A 144 -7.32 -7.27 -6.41
CA LYS A 144 -8.54 -7.39 -7.21
C LYS A 144 -9.72 -6.85 -6.42
N ARG A 145 -10.66 -6.20 -7.12
CA ARG A 145 -11.76 -5.46 -6.50
C ARG A 145 -12.61 -6.30 -5.56
N SER A 146 -12.93 -7.54 -5.94
CA SER A 146 -13.71 -8.46 -5.10
C SER A 146 -12.99 -8.71 -3.77
N PHE A 147 -11.68 -8.91 -3.77
CA PHE A 147 -10.94 -9.17 -2.54
C PHE A 147 -10.70 -7.93 -1.68
N TYR A 148 -10.53 -6.77 -2.32
CA TYR A 148 -10.34 -5.51 -1.61
C TYR A 148 -11.64 -5.01 -0.95
N LEU A 149 -12.79 -5.20 -1.60
CA LEU A 149 -14.09 -4.77 -1.09
C LEU A 149 -14.81 -5.85 -0.27
N ASP A 150 -14.62 -7.15 -0.60
CA ASP A 150 -15.15 -8.28 0.19
C ASP A 150 -14.26 -8.64 1.37
N GLY A 151 -13.42 -7.70 1.86
CA GLY A 151 -12.77 -7.83 3.16
C GLY A 151 -13.85 -8.15 4.18
N LYS A 152 -14.01 -9.44 4.50
CA LYS A 152 -15.17 -9.95 5.22
C LYS A 152 -15.28 -9.15 6.51
N CYS A 153 -16.29 -8.30 6.61
CA CYS A 153 -16.82 -7.88 7.89
C CYS A 153 -17.22 -9.17 8.60
N TYR A 154 -16.33 -9.75 9.40
CA TYR A 154 -16.74 -10.71 10.41
C TYR A 154 -17.68 -9.91 11.32
N SER A 155 -18.97 -10.19 11.21
CA SER A 155 -19.93 -9.78 12.23
C SER A 155 -19.38 -10.31 13.54
N VAL A 156 -19.04 -9.41 14.45
CA VAL A 156 -18.81 -9.78 15.83
C VAL A 156 -20.17 -10.25 16.33
N ASP A 157 -20.39 -11.55 16.35
CA ASP A 157 -21.52 -12.12 17.05
C ASP A 157 -21.36 -11.77 18.52
N ALA A 158 -22.10 -10.75 18.95
CA ALA A 158 -22.19 -10.34 20.34
C ALA A 158 -22.69 -11.54 21.15
N SER A 159 -21.80 -12.10 21.96
CA SER A 159 -22.11 -13.08 23.01
C SER A 159 -22.50 -12.35 24.29
#